data_AF-A0ABD6CFR9-F1
#
_entry.id   AF-A0ABD6CFR9-F1
#
_cell.length_a   1.000
_cell.length_b   1.000
_cell.length_c   1.000
_cell.angle_alpha   90.00
_cell.angle_beta   90.00
_cell.angle_gamma   90.00
#
_symmetry.space_group_name_H-M   'P 1'
#
loop_
_entity.id
_entity.type
_entity.pdbx_description
1 polymer ?
#
loop_
_entity_poly.entity_id
_entity_poly.type
_entity_poly.pdbx_seq_one_letter_code
_entity_poly.pdbx_strand_id
1 'polypeptide(L)' 'MKRCDHCDDEIETSDWYPTLARERTQGVVLFSFCSVPCRNEWLSAEDD' A
#
# COMPACT_ATOMS: atom_id res chain seq x y z
N MET A 1 -14.01 5.16 -0.65
CA MET A 1 -13.58 3.80 -1.01
C MET A 1 -12.07 3.83 -1.14
N LYS A 2 -11.36 2.99 -0.39
CA LYS A 2 -9.89 2.95 -0.38
C LYS A 2 -9.43 1.73 -1.19
N ARG A 3 -8.38 1.88 -1.99
CA ARG A 3 -7.90 0.83 -2.91
C ARG A 3 -6.48 0.42 -2.60
N CYS A 4 -6.16 -0.83 -2.93
CA CYS A 4 -4.83 -1.38 -2.81
C CYS A 4 -3.88 -0.74 -3.83
N ASP A 5 -2.80 -0.14 -3.38
CA ASP A 5 -1.76 0.45 -4.24
C ASP A 5 -0.97 -0.59 -5.05
N HIS A 6 -1.18 -1.89 -4.79
CA HIS A 6 -0.60 -2.99 -5.55
C HIS A 6 -1.55 -3.60 -6.60
N CYS A 7 -2.73 -4.05 -6.18
CA CYS A 7 -3.65 -4.83 -7.03
C CYS A 7 -4.95 -4.08 -7.42
N ASP A 8 -5.12 -2.83 -6.98
CA ASP A 8 -6.32 -1.98 -7.23
C ASP A 8 -7.65 -2.50 -6.64
N ASP A 9 -7.62 -3.62 -5.90
CA ASP A 9 -8.79 -4.13 -5.18
C ASP A 9 -9.26 -3.17 -4.06
N GLU A 10 -10.54 -3.27 -3.71
CA GLU A 10 -11.12 -2.56 -2.57
C GLU A 10 -10.48 -3.04 -1.26
N ILE A 11 -10.13 -2.08 -0.40
CA ILE A 11 -9.68 -2.36 0.96
C ILE A 11 -10.89 -2.27 1.88
N GLU A 12 -11.16 -3.35 2.63
CA GLU A 12 -12.08 -3.29 3.77
C GLU A 12 -11.49 -2.36 4.84
N THR A 13 -12.21 -1.27 5.11
CA THR A 13 -11.74 -0.21 6.01
C THR A 13 -12.36 -0.29 7.40
N SER A 14 -13.29 -1.23 7.63
CA SER A 14 -13.81 -1.52 8.97
C SER A 14 -12.78 -2.17 9.89
N ASP A 15 -11.80 -2.86 9.30
CA ASP A 15 -10.72 -3.56 9.99
C ASP A 15 -9.34 -2.94 9.70
N TRP A 16 -8.34 -3.40 10.44
CA TRP A 16 -6.96 -3.01 10.20
C TRP A 16 -6.49 -3.51 8.83
N TYR A 17 -5.82 -2.65 8.07
CA TYR A 17 -5.16 -2.98 6.81
C TYR A 17 -3.73 -2.42 6.75
N PRO A 18 -2.79 -3.09 6.06
CA PRO A 18 -1.41 -2.63 5.96
C PRO A 18 -1.30 -1.27 5.27
N THR A 19 -0.52 -0.37 5.87
CA THR A 19 -0.21 0.96 5.31
C THR A 19 1.31 1.19 5.40
N LEU A 20 1.89 1.88 4.42
CA LEU A 20 3.32 2.21 4.35
C LEU A 20 3.51 3.71 4.08
N ALA A 21 4.37 4.37 4.84
CA ALA A 21 4.82 5.73 4.55
C ALA A 21 6.16 5.69 3.81
N ARG A 22 6.27 6.40 2.68
CA ARG A 22 7.57 6.67 2.03
C ARG A 22 7.76 8.17 1.81
N GLU A 23 8.98 8.64 2.05
CA GLU A 23 9.37 9.99 1.66
C GLU A 23 9.56 10.06 0.14
N ARG A 24 8.95 11.06 -0.48
CA ARG A 24 9.14 11.43 -1.90
C ARG A 24 9.55 12.91 -1.95
N THR A 25 10.00 13.38 -3.11
CA THR A 25 10.48 14.78 -3.29
C THR A 25 9.46 15.84 -2.89
N GLN A 26 8.16 15.51 -2.91
CA GLN A 26 7.06 16.42 -2.57
C GLN A 26 6.51 16.21 -1.15
N GLY A 27 7.11 15.33 -0.35
CA GLY A 27 6.68 15.01 1.02
C GLY A 27 6.45 13.53 1.26
N VAL A 28 5.85 13.19 2.41
CA VAL A 28 5.52 11.82 2.78
C VAL A 28 4.25 11.38 2.04
N VAL A 29 4.33 10.27 1.32
CA VAL A 29 3.19 9.61 0.66
C VAL A 29 2.83 8.35 1.43
N LEU A 30 1.53 8.13 1.67
CA LEU A 30 0.99 6.94 2.31
C LEU A 30 0.41 5.99 1.27
N PHE A 31 0.92 4.77 1.24
CA PHE A 31 0.44 3.65 0.42
C PHE A 31 -0.33 2.68 1.30
N SER A 32 -1.36 2.06 0.76
CA SER A 32 -2.28 1.19 1.47
C SER A 32 -2.51 -0.09 0.69
N PHE A 33 -2.65 -1.19 1.41
CA PHE A 33 -2.70 -2.52 0.81
C PHE A 33 -3.86 -3.31 1.40
N CYS A 34 -4.52 -4.12 0.59
CA CYS A 34 -5.58 -5.00 1.07
C CYS A 34 -5.04 -6.15 1.93
N SER A 35 -3.75 -6.48 1.79
CA SER A 35 -3.12 -7.60 2.50
C SER A 35 -1.60 -7.39 2.68
N VAL A 36 -1.02 -8.09 3.65
CA VAL A 36 0.44 -8.08 3.87
C VAL A 36 1.21 -8.63 2.66
N PRO A 37 0.77 -9.72 1.98
CA PRO A 37 1.36 -10.17 0.72
C PRO A 37 1.44 -9.06 -0.33
N CYS A 38 0.34 -8.35 -0.61
CA CYS A 38 0.33 -7.27 -1.61
C CYS A 38 1.33 -6.16 -1.28
N ARG A 39 1.47 -5.79 0.00
CA ARG A 39 2.50 -4.82 0.43
C ARG A 39 3.91 -5.34 0.13
N ASN A 40 4.17 -6.61 0.45
CA ASN A 40 5.50 -7.19 0.29
C ASN A 40 5.87 -7.35 -1.19
N GLU A 41 4.94 -7.81 -2.03
CA GLU A 41 5.14 -7.93 -3.48
C GLU A 41 5.39 -6.57 -4.13
N TRP A 42 4.62 -5.54 -3.72
CA TRP A 42 4.84 -4.17 -4.17
C TRP A 42 6.20 -3.62 -3.75
N LEU A 43 6.63 -3.89 -2.51
CA LEU A 43 7.96 -3.49 -2.03
C LEU A 43 9.07 -4.18 -2.82
N SER A 44 8.96 -5.49 -3.06
CA SER A 44 9.92 -6.24 -3.85
C SER A 44 10.03 -5.73 -5.29
N ALA A 45 8.92 -5.29 -5.90
CA ALA A 45 8.93 -4.72 -7.24
C ALA A 45 9.55 -3.31 -7.33
N GLU A 46 9.60 -2.56 -6.23
CA GLU A 46 10.22 -1.21 -6.18
C GLU A 46 11.74 -1.26 -5.93
N ASP A 47 12.27 -2.39 -5.43
CA ASP A 47 13.69 -2.55 -5.08
C ASP A 47 14.52 -3.19 -6.23
N ASP A 48 13.89 -3.59 -7.34
CA ASP A 48 14.50 -4.06 -8.62
C ASP A 48 14.71 -2.91 -9.62
#